data_AF-A0A7S1V6W1-F1
#
_entry.id   AF-A0A7S1V6W1-F1
#
_cell.length_a   1.000
_cell.length_b   1.000
_cell.length_c   1.000
_cell.angle_alpha   90.00
_cell.angle_beta   90.00
_cell.angle_gamma   90.00
#
_symmetry.space_group_name_H-M   'P 1'
#
loop_
_entity.id
_entity.type
_entity.pdbx_description
1 polymer ?
#
loop_
_entity_poly.entity_id
_entity_poly.type
_entity_poly.pdbx_seq_one_letter_code
_entity_poly.pdbx_strand_id
1 'polypeptide(L)'
;DGTLLSGARYCVCTTPLGVLQKRCIQFDPDLSDKRWRCIDSIGMGLLDKVVLKFPRRFWGSSESFGVASEDPTKIKAFVDETTIADGACGILVLYHGGDVARRVDRDDGLTDEECVEEVMETLRRLFDDVPDPLTYKVTRWLADPYAYGAYSYAKVGCTQKDYE
;
A
#
# COMPACT_ATOMS: atom_id res chain seq x y z
N ASP A 1 3.20 -23.65 12.75
CA ASP A 1 2.81 -24.30 14.02
C ASP A 1 2.65 -25.83 13.86
N GLY A 2 2.58 -26.37 12.64
CA GLY A 2 2.44 -27.80 12.40
C GLY A 2 0.99 -28.29 12.42
N THR A 3 0.02 -27.37 12.45
CA THR A 3 -1.40 -27.70 12.44
C THR A 3 -1.78 -28.38 11.12
N LEU A 4 -2.39 -29.56 11.21
CA LEU A 4 -2.91 -30.31 10.08
C LEU A 4 -4.41 -30.10 9.94
N LEU A 5 -4.84 -29.54 8.81
CA LEU A 5 -6.25 -29.49 8.40
C LEU A 5 -6.51 -30.61 7.40
N SER A 6 -7.50 -31.46 7.65
CA SER A 6 -7.82 -32.64 6.83
C SER A 6 -9.33 -32.88 6.74
N GLY A 7 -9.78 -33.78 5.87
CA GLY A 7 -11.20 -34.13 5.70
C GLY A 7 -11.99 -33.22 4.74
N ALA A 8 -11.35 -32.23 4.13
CA ALA A 8 -11.96 -31.42 3.06
C ALA A 8 -11.81 -32.11 1.69
N ARG A 9 -12.86 -32.02 0.86
CA ARG A 9 -12.81 -32.52 -0.53
C ARG A 9 -12.11 -31.55 -1.49
N TYR A 10 -12.08 -30.27 -1.15
CA TYR A 10 -11.55 -29.19 -1.97
C TYR A 10 -10.81 -28.16 -1.11
N CYS A 11 -9.83 -27.49 -1.71
CA CYS A 11 -9.13 -26.35 -1.15
C CYS A 11 -9.16 -25.21 -2.17
N VAL A 12 -9.45 -23.99 -1.71
CA VAL A 12 -9.42 -22.77 -2.54
C VAL A 12 -8.28 -21.90 -2.04
N CYS A 13 -7.29 -21.66 -2.91
CA CYS A 13 -6.16 -20.78 -2.60
C CYS A 13 -6.49 -19.34 -3.03
N THR A 14 -6.54 -18.43 -2.06
CA THR A 14 -6.80 -17.00 -2.28
C THR A 14 -5.63 -16.12 -1.81
N THR A 15 -4.43 -16.70 -1.69
CA THR A 15 -3.25 -15.95 -1.24
C THR A 15 -2.86 -14.89 -2.26
N PRO A 16 -2.36 -13.72 -1.82
CA PRO A 16 -1.94 -12.67 -2.73
C PRO A 16 -0.91 -13.14 -3.76
N LEU A 17 -0.93 -12.51 -4.94
CA LEU A 17 0.02 -12.80 -6.01
C LEU A 17 1.48 -12.71 -5.53
N GLY A 18 1.81 -11.71 -4.72
CA GLY A 18 3.15 -11.54 -4.16
C GLY A 18 3.63 -12.76 -3.34
N VAL A 19 2.73 -13.38 -2.56
CA VAL A 19 3.02 -14.61 -1.80
C VAL A 19 3.29 -15.79 -2.72
N LEU A 20 2.51 -15.94 -3.80
CA LEU A 20 2.74 -16.96 -4.82
C LEU A 20 4.07 -16.72 -5.56
N GLN A 21 4.39 -15.46 -5.88
CA GLN A 21 5.65 -15.08 -6.52
C GLN A 21 6.87 -15.35 -5.64
N LYS A 22 6.75 -15.21 -4.32
CA LYS A 22 7.79 -15.55 -3.35
C LYS A 22 7.95 -17.04 -3.09
N ARG A 23 7.04 -17.89 -3.62
CA ARG A 23 7.05 -19.35 -3.44
C ARG A 23 7.02 -19.77 -1.96
N CYS A 24 6.32 -18.99 -1.12
CA CYS A 24 6.18 -19.28 0.31
C CYS A 24 5.26 -20.47 0.62
N ILE A 25 4.50 -20.93 -0.38
CA ILE A 25 3.57 -22.06 -0.28
C ILE A 25 4.11 -23.19 -1.16
N GLN A 26 4.32 -24.36 -0.57
CA GLN A 26 4.65 -25.57 -1.30
C GLN A 26 3.36 -26.26 -1.76
N PHE A 27 3.27 -26.56 -3.05
CA PHE A 27 2.20 -27.38 -3.62
C PHE A 27 2.69 -28.80 -3.85
N ASP A 28 1.85 -29.78 -3.54
CA ASP A 28 2.11 -31.20 -3.83
C ASP A 28 0.85 -31.87 -4.42
N PRO A 29 0.87 -32.28 -5.70
CA PRO A 29 1.96 -32.07 -6.67
C PRO A 29 2.17 -30.57 -6.97
N ASP A 30 3.36 -30.22 -7.44
CA ASP A 30 3.69 -28.83 -7.79
C ASP A 30 2.78 -28.28 -8.90
N LEU A 31 2.67 -26.95 -8.98
CA LEU A 31 1.97 -26.29 -10.08
C LEU A 31 2.72 -26.51 -11.40
N SER A 32 1.98 -26.57 -12.50
CA SER A 32 2.59 -26.72 -13.82
C SER A 32 3.41 -25.49 -14.21
N ASP A 33 4.42 -25.69 -15.05
CA ASP A 33 5.23 -24.61 -15.64
C ASP A 33 4.40 -23.48 -16.23
N LYS A 34 3.26 -23.82 -16.86
CA LYS A 34 2.35 -22.84 -17.43
C LYS A 34 1.80 -21.91 -16.34
N ARG A 35 1.35 -22.45 -15.20
CA ARG A 35 0.83 -21.66 -14.08
C ARG A 35 1.92 -20.79 -13.46
N TRP A 36 3.13 -21.32 -13.27
CA TRP A 36 4.24 -20.52 -12.76
C TRP A 36 4.59 -19.36 -13.69
N ARG A 37 4.63 -19.59 -15.01
CA ARG A 37 4.85 -18.51 -15.99
C ARG A 37 3.78 -17.43 -15.93
N CYS A 38 2.50 -17.80 -15.79
CA CYS A 38 1.41 -16.83 -15.64
C CYS A 38 1.53 -16.04 -14.32
N ILE A 39 1.85 -16.71 -13.21
CA ILE A 39 2.09 -16.05 -11.92
C ILE A 39 3.23 -15.03 -12.04
N ASP A 40 4.32 -15.36 -12.70
CA ASP A 40 5.48 -14.47 -12.80
C ASP A 40 5.29 -13.35 -13.85
N SER A 41 4.45 -13.57 -14.86
CA SER A 41 4.14 -12.59 -15.91
C SER A 41 3.24 -11.45 -15.40
N ILE A 42 2.44 -11.68 -14.35
CA ILE A 42 1.63 -10.63 -13.72
C ILE A 42 2.51 -9.78 -12.79
N GLY A 43 2.30 -8.46 -12.78
CA GLY A 43 2.98 -7.57 -11.86
C GLY A 43 2.31 -7.51 -10.51
N MET A 44 3.09 -7.52 -9.43
CA MET A 44 2.62 -7.11 -8.11
C MET A 44 3.03 -5.66 -7.88
N GLY A 45 2.06 -4.76 -7.88
CA GLY A 45 2.23 -3.33 -7.67
C GLY A 45 2.38 -2.99 -6.20
N LEU A 46 2.78 -1.75 -5.92
CA LEU A 46 2.94 -1.24 -4.55
C LEU A 46 2.27 0.12 -4.43
N LEU A 47 1.48 0.26 -3.37
CA LEU A 47 0.80 1.48 -2.97
C LEU A 47 0.70 1.51 -1.44
N ASP A 48 1.46 2.37 -0.80
CA ASP A 48 1.44 2.59 0.65
C ASP A 48 0.71 3.87 1.02
N LYS A 49 0.34 3.97 2.29
CA LYS A 49 -0.44 5.08 2.85
C LYS A 49 0.25 5.68 4.06
N VAL A 50 0.18 7.00 4.17
CA VAL A 50 0.38 7.71 5.44
C VAL A 50 -0.97 8.26 5.87
N VAL A 51 -1.52 7.70 6.94
CA VAL A 51 -2.81 8.08 7.52
C VAL A 51 -2.54 8.96 8.73
N LEU A 52 -3.11 10.16 8.75
CA LEU A 52 -2.93 11.15 9.80
C LEU A 52 -4.29 11.51 10.41
N LYS A 53 -4.42 11.37 11.73
CA LYS A 53 -5.59 11.84 12.48
C LYS A 53 -5.27 13.18 13.12
N PHE A 54 -6.07 14.20 12.88
CA PHE A 54 -5.92 15.55 13.41
C PHE A 54 -7.07 15.93 14.35
N PRO A 55 -6.85 16.87 15.28
CA PRO A 55 -7.91 17.35 16.18
C PRO A 55 -9.03 18.11 15.45
N ARG A 56 -8.76 18.65 14.25
CA ARG A 56 -9.74 19.35 13.40
C ARG A 56 -9.38 19.23 11.94
N ARG A 57 -10.38 19.43 11.08
CA ARG A 57 -10.23 19.55 9.63
C ARG A 57 -9.67 20.93 9.28
N PHE A 58 -8.34 21.07 9.19
CA PHE A 58 -7.70 22.35 8.87
C PHE A 58 -7.67 22.67 7.36
N TRP A 59 -7.89 21.67 6.51
CA TRP A 59 -7.87 21.78 5.04
C TRP A 59 -9.22 22.21 4.42
N GLY A 60 -10.10 22.82 5.22
CA GLY A 60 -11.37 23.40 4.74
C GLY A 60 -12.38 22.36 4.28
N SER A 61 -13.05 22.62 3.15
CA SER A 61 -14.10 21.75 2.59
C SER A 61 -13.63 20.80 1.50
N SER A 62 -12.35 20.82 1.15
CA SER A 62 -11.78 20.01 0.07
C SER A 62 -11.83 18.51 0.40
N GLU A 63 -12.34 17.70 -0.52
CA GLU A 63 -12.33 16.24 -0.43
C GLU A 63 -10.96 15.64 -0.80
N SER A 64 -10.19 16.37 -1.60
CA SER A 64 -8.80 16.02 -1.93
C SER A 64 -8.02 17.25 -2.35
N PHE A 65 -6.69 17.17 -2.29
CA PHE A 65 -5.78 18.18 -2.82
C PHE A 65 -4.42 17.54 -3.14
N GLY A 66 -3.58 18.24 -3.90
CA GLY A 66 -2.28 17.73 -4.29
C GLY A 66 -1.19 18.78 -4.34
N VAL A 67 0.05 18.31 -4.34
CA VAL A 67 1.26 19.13 -4.49
C VAL A 67 1.91 18.77 -5.80
N ALA A 68 2.00 19.76 -6.69
CA ALA A 68 2.73 19.63 -7.93
C ALA A 68 4.23 19.81 -7.70
N SER A 69 5.04 18.99 -8.38
CA SER A 69 6.49 19.11 -8.40
C SER A 69 7.03 18.64 -9.74
N GLU A 70 8.12 19.26 -10.20
CA GLU A 70 8.88 18.75 -11.35
C GLU A 70 9.64 17.46 -10.99
N ASP A 71 9.90 17.24 -9.70
CA ASP A 71 10.44 15.98 -9.18
C ASP A 71 9.27 14.99 -8.98
N PRO A 72 9.16 13.93 -9.78
CA PRO A 72 8.04 12.98 -9.71
C PRO A 72 8.00 12.22 -8.38
N THR A 73 9.10 12.20 -7.62
CA THR A 73 9.14 11.58 -6.28
C THR A 73 8.50 12.44 -5.19
N LYS A 74 8.21 13.71 -5.49
CA LYS A 74 7.64 14.69 -4.55
C LYS A 74 6.18 15.05 -4.85
N ILE A 75 5.59 14.48 -5.90
CA ILE A 75 4.15 14.63 -6.16
C ILE A 75 3.40 13.93 -5.03
N LYS A 76 2.51 14.67 -4.36
CA LYS A 76 1.72 14.17 -3.22
C LYS A 76 0.25 14.42 -3.48
N ALA A 77 -0.59 13.43 -3.22
CA ALA A 77 -2.04 13.53 -3.31
C ALA A 77 -2.67 13.12 -1.98
N PHE A 78 -3.46 14.02 -1.41
CA PHE A 78 -4.13 13.87 -0.14
C PHE A 78 -5.61 13.71 -0.34
N VAL A 79 -6.22 12.76 0.36
CA VAL A 79 -7.66 12.52 0.36
C VAL A 79 -8.18 12.67 1.79
N ASP A 80 -9.29 13.37 1.91
CA ASP A 80 -10.02 13.50 3.16
C ASP A 80 -10.88 12.26 3.40
N GLU A 81 -10.60 11.56 4.50
CA GLU A 81 -11.30 10.34 4.91
C GLU A 81 -12.01 10.57 6.26
N THR A 82 -12.26 11.82 6.65
CA THR A 82 -12.84 12.22 7.94
C THR A 82 -14.18 11.55 8.25
N THR A 83 -15.00 11.31 7.23
CA THR A 83 -16.33 10.69 7.41
C THR A 83 -16.27 9.25 7.92
N ILE A 84 -15.10 8.60 7.84
CA ILE A 84 -14.86 7.27 8.41
C ILE A 84 -14.77 7.31 9.94
N ALA A 85 -14.40 8.45 10.55
CA ALA A 85 -14.22 8.60 11.99
C ALA A 85 -15.15 9.65 12.59
N ASP A 86 -16.46 9.40 12.45
CA ASP A 86 -17.61 10.12 13.07
C ASP A 86 -17.68 11.65 12.90
N GLY A 87 -16.70 12.26 12.24
CA GLY A 87 -16.59 13.69 11.96
C GLY A 87 -16.01 14.53 13.10
N ALA A 88 -15.76 13.98 14.29
CA ALA A 88 -15.22 14.74 15.42
C ALA A 88 -13.72 15.07 15.26
N CYS A 89 -13.02 14.34 14.40
CA CYS A 89 -11.60 14.53 14.08
C CYS A 89 -11.39 14.57 12.57
N GLY A 90 -10.32 15.22 12.11
CA GLY A 90 -9.94 15.16 10.69
C GLY A 90 -9.11 13.92 10.40
N ILE A 91 -9.41 13.18 9.33
CA ILE A 91 -8.53 12.12 8.81
C ILE A 91 -8.05 12.50 7.42
N LEU A 92 -6.74 12.56 7.24
CA LEU A 92 -6.11 12.81 5.96
C LEU A 92 -5.22 11.64 5.57
N VAL A 93 -5.36 11.17 4.34
CA VAL A 93 -4.59 10.04 3.80
C VAL A 93 -3.77 10.49 2.62
N LEU A 94 -2.45 10.28 2.69
CA LEU A 94 -1.54 10.40 1.57
C LEU A 94 -1.27 9.02 0.99
N TYR A 95 -1.26 8.92 -0.34
CA TYR A 95 -0.95 7.70 -1.08
C TYR A 95 0.43 7.81 -1.74
N HIS A 96 1.30 6.83 -1.48
CA HIS A 96 2.60 6.67 -2.13
C HIS A 96 2.56 5.46 -3.05
N GLY A 97 2.88 5.65 -4.34
CA GLY A 97 2.99 4.55 -5.31
C GLY A 97 4.41 4.37 -5.82
N GLY A 98 4.67 3.22 -6.46
CA GLY A 98 5.89 3.01 -7.25
C GLY A 98 7.18 3.14 -6.44
N ASP A 99 8.14 3.91 -6.96
CA ASP A 99 9.47 4.06 -6.33
C ASP A 99 9.43 4.80 -5.00
N VAL A 100 8.45 5.70 -4.81
CA VAL A 100 8.26 6.41 -3.53
C VAL A 100 7.85 5.43 -2.44
N ALA A 101 6.88 4.56 -2.72
CA ALA A 101 6.47 3.51 -1.79
C ALA A 101 7.61 2.53 -1.50
N ARG A 102 8.36 2.12 -2.53
CA ARG A 102 9.55 1.27 -2.34
C ARG A 102 10.63 1.91 -1.49
N ARG A 103 10.79 3.24 -1.51
CA ARG A 103 11.76 3.94 -0.66
C ARG A 103 11.38 3.87 0.81
N VAL A 104 10.08 3.94 1.11
CA VAL A 104 9.58 3.76 2.47
C VAL A 104 9.84 2.32 2.92
N ASP A 105 9.46 1.33 2.12
CA ASP A 105 9.41 -0.09 2.52
C ASP A 105 10.75 -0.84 2.60
N ARG A 106 11.87 -0.24 2.21
CA ARG A 106 13.18 -0.89 2.32
C ARG A 106 13.64 -0.98 3.78
N ASP A 107 14.50 -1.96 4.05
CA ASP A 107 15.15 -2.14 5.36
C ASP A 107 16.01 -0.92 5.75
N ASP A 108 16.57 -0.21 4.78
CA ASP A 108 17.30 1.07 4.92
C ASP A 108 16.46 2.29 4.51
N GLY A 109 15.14 2.10 4.42
CA GLY A 109 14.17 3.14 4.07
C GLY A 109 13.88 4.11 5.20
N LEU A 110 12.86 4.94 4.99
CA LEU A 110 12.39 5.90 6.00
C LEU A 110 11.70 5.17 7.15
N THR A 111 11.93 5.62 8.38
CA THR A 111 11.10 5.30 9.55
C THR A 111 9.69 5.88 9.41
N ASP A 112 8.75 5.42 10.24
CA ASP A 112 7.38 5.96 10.22
C ASP A 112 7.40 7.45 10.61
N GLU A 113 8.26 7.83 11.55
CA GLU A 113 8.43 9.20 12.03
C GLU A 113 8.96 10.12 10.92
N GLU A 114 10.00 9.70 10.19
CA GLU A 114 10.54 10.46 9.06
C GLU A 114 9.49 10.60 7.93
N CYS A 115 8.72 9.55 7.65
CA CYS A 115 7.62 9.63 6.69
C CYS A 115 6.59 10.68 7.11
N VAL A 116 6.18 10.66 8.39
CA VAL A 116 5.20 11.62 8.92
C VAL A 116 5.77 13.03 8.89
N GLU A 117 7.05 13.22 9.24
CA GLU A 117 7.72 14.51 9.22
C GLU A 117 7.75 15.10 7.80
N GLU A 118 8.15 14.34 6.78
CA GLU A 118 8.12 14.78 5.37
C GLU A 118 6.70 15.19 4.91
N VAL A 119 5.68 14.51 5.42
CA VAL A 119 4.28 14.85 5.13
C VAL A 119 3.84 16.10 5.86
N MET A 120 4.17 16.24 7.14
CA MET A 120 3.84 17.40 7.95
C MET A 120 4.54 18.66 7.45
N GLU A 121 5.79 18.58 7.01
CA GLU A 121 6.50 19.68 6.33
C GLU A 121 5.75 20.14 5.08
N THR A 122 5.20 19.19 4.31
CA THR A 122 4.39 19.51 3.14
C THR A 122 3.11 20.23 3.56
N LEU A 123 2.38 19.70 4.55
CA LEU A 123 1.11 20.27 5.00
C LEU A 123 1.30 21.68 5.59
N ARG A 124 2.33 21.90 6.41
CA ARG A 124 2.68 23.20 7.00
C ARG A 124 3.11 24.25 5.96
N ARG A 125 3.49 23.83 4.75
CA ARG A 125 3.75 24.74 3.62
C ARG A 125 2.49 25.11 2.85
N LEU A 126 1.45 24.28 2.90
CA LEU A 126 0.20 24.46 2.14
C LEU A 126 -0.86 25.22 2.94
N PHE A 127 -0.87 25.06 4.26
CA PHE A 127 -1.91 25.59 5.13
C PHE A 127 -1.30 26.30 6.33
N ASP A 128 -2.00 27.31 6.82
CA ASP A 128 -1.68 27.99 8.07
C ASP A 128 -2.25 27.20 9.27
N ASP A 129 -1.61 27.35 10.44
CA ASP A 129 -2.06 26.76 11.71
C ASP A 129 -2.36 25.25 11.61
N VAL A 130 -1.40 24.47 11.09
CA VAL A 130 -1.50 23.01 10.99
C VAL A 130 -1.17 22.38 12.35
N PRO A 131 -2.14 21.75 13.05
CA PRO A 131 -1.86 21.07 14.31
C PRO A 131 -1.05 19.79 14.08
N ASP A 132 -0.34 19.34 15.11
CA ASP A 132 0.27 18.01 15.08
C ASP A 132 -0.82 16.92 15.02
N PRO A 133 -0.54 15.78 14.34
CA PRO A 133 -1.47 14.66 14.31
C PRO A 133 -1.59 14.05 15.72
N LEU A 134 -2.81 13.70 16.11
CA LEU A 134 -3.11 12.96 17.34
C LEU A 134 -2.55 11.53 17.29
N THR A 135 -2.52 10.93 16.11
CA THR A 135 -1.92 9.63 15.82
C THR A 135 -1.71 9.49 14.31
N TYR A 136 -0.83 8.58 13.92
CA TYR A 136 -0.60 8.25 12.52
C TYR A 136 -0.51 6.74 12.31
N LYS A 137 -0.58 6.32 11.05
CA LYS A 137 -0.21 4.98 10.59
C LYS A 137 0.45 5.07 9.23
N VAL A 138 1.61 4.44 9.10
CA VAL A 138 2.25 4.19 7.81
C VAL A 138 2.05 2.72 7.46
N THR A 139 1.65 2.44 6.21
CA THR A 139 1.58 1.05 5.71
C THR A 139 2.90 0.66 5.05
N ARG A 140 3.22 -0.64 5.09
CA ARG A 140 4.41 -1.22 4.49
C ARG A 140 4.08 -2.53 3.78
N TRP A 141 3.31 -2.45 2.71
CA TRP A 141 2.73 -3.62 2.05
C TRP A 141 3.75 -4.53 1.37
N LEU A 142 4.90 -4.01 0.96
CA LEU A 142 5.97 -4.82 0.38
C LEU A 142 6.66 -5.69 1.45
N ALA A 143 6.81 -5.13 2.66
CA ALA A 143 7.44 -5.80 3.80
C ALA A 143 6.52 -6.82 4.49
N ASP A 144 5.19 -6.71 4.31
CA ASP A 144 4.23 -7.66 4.86
C ASP A 144 4.41 -9.07 4.24
N PRO A 145 4.80 -10.08 5.04
CA PRO A 145 5.06 -11.44 4.54
C PRO A 145 3.82 -12.17 4.04
N TYR A 146 2.63 -11.63 4.27
CA TYR A 146 1.36 -12.19 3.82
C TYR A 146 0.79 -11.48 2.60
N ALA A 147 1.48 -10.45 2.07
CA ALA A 147 1.04 -9.69 0.90
C ALA A 147 2.14 -9.54 -0.16
N TYR A 148 3.34 -9.06 0.23
CA TYR A 148 4.44 -8.70 -0.66
C TYR A 148 4.06 -7.72 -1.78
N GLY A 149 3.21 -6.74 -1.46
CA GLY A 149 2.73 -5.71 -2.37
C GLY A 149 1.27 -5.34 -2.12
N ALA A 150 0.72 -4.45 -2.95
CA ALA A 150 -0.65 -3.96 -2.81
C ALA A 150 -1.65 -4.70 -3.71
N TYR A 151 -1.50 -4.59 -5.04
CA TYR A 151 -2.43 -5.18 -6.00
C TYR A 151 -1.75 -5.51 -7.33
N SER A 152 -2.34 -6.42 -8.10
CA SER A 152 -1.79 -6.84 -9.39
C SER A 152 -1.91 -5.76 -10.47
N TYR A 153 -0.98 -5.77 -11.43
CA TYR A 153 -1.07 -5.01 -12.67
C TYR A 153 -0.56 -5.83 -13.86
N ALA A 154 -1.03 -5.52 -15.06
CA ALA A 154 -0.50 -6.13 -16.28
C ALA A 154 0.90 -5.58 -16.58
N LYS A 155 1.96 -6.38 -16.33
CA LYS A 155 3.32 -6.06 -16.80
C LYS A 155 3.35 -6.03 -18.32
N VAL A 156 4.36 -5.38 -18.89
CA VAL A 156 4.63 -5.45 -20.33
C VAL A 156 4.73 -6.90 -20.76
N GLY A 157 3.92 -7.30 -21.75
CA GLY A 157 3.84 -8.67 -22.26
C GLY A 157 2.81 -9.57 -21.56
N CYS A 158 2.23 -9.13 -20.45
CA CYS A 158 1.11 -9.83 -19.80
C CYS A 158 -0.17 -9.68 -20.63
N THR A 159 -0.96 -10.73 -20.69
CA THR A 159 -2.25 -10.77 -21.38
C THR A 159 -3.35 -11.17 -20.41
N GLN A 160 -4.61 -10.96 -20.79
CA GLN A 160 -5.76 -11.43 -20.02
C GLN A 160 -5.69 -12.94 -19.71
N LYS A 161 -5.12 -13.73 -20.62
CA LYS A 161 -4.95 -15.18 -20.45
C LYS A 161 -4.03 -15.57 -19.30
N ASP A 162 -3.24 -14.65 -18.77
CA ASP A 162 -2.41 -14.91 -17.59
C ASP A 162 -3.24 -14.86 -16.29
N TYR A 163 -4.37 -14.14 -16.31
CA TYR A 163 -5.31 -14.08 -15.18
C TYR A 163 -6.36 -15.20 -15.20
N GLU A 164 -6.54 -15.89 -16.33
CA GLU A 164 -7.51 -16.98 -16.57
C GLU A 164 -6.89 -18.38 -16.38
#